data_AF-A0A6B0WAU0-F1
#
_entry.id   AF-A0A6B0WAU0-F1
#
_cell.length_a   1.000
_cell.length_b   1.000
_cell.length_c   1.000
_cell.angle_alpha   90.00
_cell.angle_beta   90.00
_cell.angle_gamma   90.00
#
_symmetry.space_group_name_H-M   'P 1'
#
loop_
_entity.id
_entity.type
_entity.pdbx_description
1 polymer ?
#
loop_
_entity_poly.entity_id
_entity_poly.type
_entity_poly.pdbx_seq_one_letter_code
_entity_poly.pdbx_strand_id
1 'polypeptide(L)'
;MSAKYDLERDLSQLEEMTERLEEYLLGAVLYMPVGGFFRAAAMPQLTLGALLLRRRRLTELRASLKREQAARLGLALQLHDQAQADWTRHYEKKLQQEVPSRLQV
;
A
#
# COMPACT_ATOMS: atom_id res chain seq x y z
N MET A 1 -13.04 -17.56 -15.94
CA MET A 1 -11.90 -16.90 -16.62
C MET A 1 -10.94 -16.42 -15.55
N SER A 2 -9.76 -17.02 -15.41
CA SER A 2 -8.75 -16.51 -14.46
C SER A 2 -8.22 -15.19 -15.02
N ALA A 3 -8.57 -14.07 -14.39
CA ALA A 3 -7.96 -12.79 -14.72
C ALA A 3 -6.44 -12.96 -14.57
N LYS A 4 -5.66 -12.70 -15.63
CA LYS A 4 -4.19 -12.69 -15.51
C LYS A 4 -3.82 -11.63 -14.49
N TYR A 5 -3.01 -12.03 -13.50
CA TYR A 5 -2.53 -11.12 -12.50
C TYR A 5 -1.62 -10.07 -13.14
N ASP A 6 -1.89 -8.79 -12.86
CA ASP A 6 -1.13 -7.66 -13.40
C ASP A 6 -0.14 -7.14 -12.35
N LEU A 7 1.11 -7.60 -12.45
CA LEU A 7 2.21 -7.21 -11.57
C LEU A 7 2.53 -5.71 -11.67
N GLU A 8 2.38 -5.12 -12.85
CA GLU A 8 2.73 -3.72 -13.09
C GLU A 8 1.71 -2.80 -12.42
N ARG A 9 0.43 -3.15 -12.54
CA ARG A 9 -0.65 -2.44 -11.85
C ARG A 9 -0.49 -2.53 -10.34
N ASP A 10 -0.19 -3.72 -9.81
CA ASP A 10 -0.05 -3.88 -8.35
C ASP A 10 1.19 -3.15 -7.81
N LEU A 11 2.29 -3.14 -8.56
CA LEU A 11 3.49 -2.39 -8.21
C LEU A 11 3.22 -0.88 -8.22
N SER A 12 2.55 -0.36 -9.26
CA SER A 12 2.19 1.06 -9.34
C SER A 12 1.27 1.48 -8.18
N GLN A 13 0.33 0.60 -7.80
CA GLN A 13 -0.52 0.84 -6.63
C GLN A 13 0.28 0.84 -5.32
N LEU A 14 1.23 -0.08 -5.16
CA LEU A 14 2.10 -0.10 -3.98
C LEU A 14 2.90 1.20 -3.87
N GLU A 15 3.50 1.67 -4.96
CA GLU A 15 4.28 2.90 -5.01
C GLU A 15 3.44 4.11 -4.58
N GLU A 16 2.29 4.33 -5.23
CA GLU A 16 1.42 5.47 -4.89
C GLU A 16 0.90 5.40 -3.46
N MET A 17 0.64 4.20 -2.94
CA MET A 17 0.25 4.00 -1.54
C MET A 17 1.40 4.33 -0.58
N THR A 18 2.64 3.98 -0.91
CA THR A 18 3.81 4.28 -0.08
C THR A 18 4.20 5.76 -0.11
N GLU A 19 4.08 6.43 -1.25
CA GLU A 19 4.33 7.86 -1.39
C GLU A 19 3.38 8.71 -0.53
N ARG A 20 2.16 8.22 -0.30
CA ARG A 20 1.14 8.91 0.50
C ARG A 20 0.97 8.35 1.91
N LEU A 21 1.81 7.40 2.30
CA LEU A 21 1.69 6.72 3.57
C LEU A 21 1.84 7.68 4.75
N GLU A 22 2.78 8.61 4.69
CA GLU A 22 2.98 9.61 5.74
C GLU A 22 1.74 10.52 5.91
N GLU A 23 1.22 11.07 4.80
CA GLU A 23 -0.02 11.87 4.80
C GLU A 23 -1.19 11.09 5.44
N TYR A 24 -1.28 9.79 5.11
CA TYR A 24 -2.30 8.91 5.66
C TYR A 24 -2.15 8.63 7.16
N LEU A 25 -0.93 8.36 7.63
CA LEU A 25 -0.63 8.08 9.02
C LEU A 25 -0.91 9.28 9.93
N LEU A 26 -0.57 10.47 9.45
CA LEU A 26 -0.79 11.74 10.16
C LEU A 26 -2.25 12.21 10.06
N GLY A 27 -2.93 11.88 8.95
CA GLY A 27 -4.31 12.28 8.69
C GLY A 27 -5.34 11.57 9.58
N ALA A 28 -6.48 12.22 9.81
CA ALA A 28 -7.60 11.65 10.56
C ALA A 28 -8.43 10.63 9.74
N VAL A 29 -8.24 10.58 8.42
CA VAL A 29 -9.07 9.75 7.52
C VAL A 29 -8.62 8.28 7.56
N LEU A 30 -9.58 7.35 7.71
CA LEU A 30 -9.33 5.90 7.71
C LEU A 30 -9.17 5.30 6.31
N TYR A 31 -9.81 5.90 5.30
CA TYR A 31 -9.76 5.50 3.90
C TYR A 31 -9.36 6.70 3.05
N MET A 32 -8.09 6.78 2.67
CA MET A 32 -7.63 7.87 1.83
C MET A 32 -7.64 7.43 0.36
N PRO A 33 -8.34 8.13 -0.55
CA PRO A 33 -8.30 7.79 -1.95
C PRO A 33 -6.88 8.03 -2.48
N VAL A 34 -6.24 7.00 -3.04
CA VAL A 34 -4.96 7.12 -3.74
C VAL A 34 -5.27 7.57 -5.16
N GLY A 35 -4.81 8.76 -5.57
CA GLY A 35 -5.02 9.29 -6.92
C GLY A 35 -5.65 10.69 -6.95
N GLY A 36 -5.25 11.50 -7.92
CA GLY A 36 -5.87 12.79 -8.21
C GLY A 36 -7.29 12.64 -8.79
N PHE A 37 -8.05 13.75 -8.79
CA PHE A 37 -9.48 13.84 -9.20
C PHE A 37 -9.82 13.17 -10.55
N PHE A 38 -8.83 12.96 -11.43
CA PHE A 38 -8.98 12.34 -12.76
C PHE A 38 -8.57 10.85 -12.86
N ARG A 39 -7.96 10.23 -11.82
CA ARG A 39 -7.58 8.80 -11.80
C ARG A 39 -8.37 7.95 -10.78
N ALA A 40 -9.37 8.55 -10.14
CA ALA A 40 -10.12 7.98 -9.01
C ALA A 40 -10.89 6.68 -9.32
N ALA A 41 -11.15 6.35 -10.60
CA ALA A 41 -12.02 5.22 -10.95
C ALA A 41 -11.37 3.82 -10.80
N ALA A 42 -10.04 3.71 -10.68
CA ALA A 42 -9.34 2.41 -10.69
C ALA A 42 -8.31 2.19 -9.57
N MET A 43 -8.14 3.18 -8.69
CA MET A 43 -7.17 3.14 -7.60
C MET A 43 -7.80 2.67 -6.29
N PRO A 44 -7.11 1.81 -5.52
CA PRO A 44 -7.59 1.34 -4.23
C PRO A 44 -7.56 2.47 -3.19
N GLN A 45 -8.44 2.37 -2.20
CA GLN A 45 -8.34 3.18 -0.99
C GLN A 45 -7.06 2.79 -0.23
N LEU A 46 -6.29 3.77 0.21
CA LEU A 46 -5.15 3.59 1.10
C LEU A 46 -5.64 3.15 2.47
N THR A 47 -5.18 1.96 2.85
CA THR A 47 -5.32 1.36 4.17
C THR A 47 -4.06 0.57 4.44
N LEU A 48 -3.65 0.45 5.70
CA LEU A 48 -2.48 -0.34 6.09
C LEU A 48 -2.68 -1.81 5.71
N GLY A 49 -3.89 -2.35 5.90
CA GLY A 49 -4.19 -3.73 5.49
C GLY A 49 -3.97 -3.96 3.98
N ALA A 50 -4.49 -3.08 3.13
CA ALA A 50 -4.34 -3.21 1.68
C ALA A 50 -2.89 -3.03 1.22
N LEU A 51 -2.13 -2.17 1.90
CA LEU A 51 -0.72 -1.92 1.62
C LEU A 51 0.12 -3.15 1.97
N LEU A 52 -0.04 -3.68 3.18
CA LEU A 52 0.69 -4.84 3.69
C LEU A 52 0.44 -6.10 2.86
N LEU A 53 -0.80 -6.33 2.42
CA LEU A 53 -1.14 -7.46 1.56
C LEU A 53 -0.45 -7.37 0.19
N ARG A 54 -0.40 -6.19 -0.42
CA ARG A 54 0.31 -5.96 -1.69
C ARG A 54 1.81 -6.13 -1.54
N ARG A 55 2.39 -5.52 -0.49
CA ARG A 55 3.79 -5.72 -0.12
C ARG A 55 4.14 -7.20 -0.02
N ARG A 56 3.34 -7.97 0.74
CA ARG A 56 3.59 -9.41 0.90
C ARG A 56 3.54 -10.12 -0.45
N ARG A 57 2.47 -9.88 -1.22
CA ARG A 57 2.26 -10.55 -2.52
C ARG A 57 3.39 -10.26 -3.52
N LEU A 58 3.79 -9.00 -3.69
CA LEU A 58 4.88 -8.62 -4.60
C LEU A 58 6.23 -9.15 -4.14
N THR A 59 6.43 -9.28 -2.82
CA THR A 59 7.63 -9.92 -2.27
C THR A 59 7.69 -11.41 -2.60
N GLU A 60 6.58 -12.13 -2.47
CA GLU A 60 6.50 -13.55 -2.88
C GLU A 60 6.70 -13.73 -4.38
N LEU A 61 6.21 -12.79 -5.19
CA LEU A 61 6.32 -12.81 -6.65
C LEU A 61 7.62 -12.16 -7.17
N ARG A 62 8.59 -11.87 -6.29
CA ARG A 62 9.82 -11.15 -6.66
C ARG A 62 10.61 -11.85 -7.77
N ALA A 63 10.61 -13.18 -7.81
CA ALA A 63 11.26 -13.97 -8.85
C ALA A 63 10.61 -13.80 -10.24
N SER A 64 9.35 -13.36 -10.29
CA SER A 64 8.61 -13.10 -11.52
C SER A 64 8.71 -11.64 -11.99
N LEU A 65 9.38 -10.77 -11.23
CA LEU A 65 9.57 -9.37 -11.58
C LEU A 65 10.75 -9.18 -12.52
N LYS A 66 10.62 -8.23 -13.45
CA LYS A 66 11.77 -7.71 -14.21
C LYS A 66 12.71 -6.95 -13.26
N ARG A 67 13.98 -6.79 -13.67
CA ARG A 67 15.00 -6.09 -12.88
C ARG A 67 14.55 -4.69 -12.43
N GLU A 68 13.95 -3.92 -13.34
CA GLU A 68 13.42 -2.58 -13.03
C GLU A 68 12.26 -2.63 -12.03
N GLN A 69 11.34 -3.57 -12.18
CA GLN A 69 10.21 -3.77 -11.26
C GLN A 69 10.69 -4.21 -9.87
N ALA A 70 11.73 -5.03 -9.80
CA ALA A 70 12.33 -5.44 -8.53
C ALA A 70 13.04 -4.27 -7.82
N ALA A 71 13.66 -3.35 -8.57
CA ALA A 71 14.26 -2.14 -8.01
C ALA A 71 13.19 -1.19 -7.45
N ARG A 72 12.12 -0.95 -8.22
CA ARG A 72 10.92 -0.22 -7.80
C ARG A 72 10.28 -0.78 -6.53
N LEU A 73 10.10 -2.10 -6.49
CA LEU A 73 9.63 -2.79 -5.28
C LEU A 73 10.58 -2.52 -4.11
N GLY A 74 11.89 -2.61 -4.31
CA GLY A 74 12.88 -2.30 -3.28
C GLY A 74 12.73 -0.90 -2.69
N LEU A 75 12.55 0.11 -3.54
CA LEU A 75 12.33 1.49 -3.13
C LEU A 75 11.02 1.64 -2.34
N ALA A 76 9.92 1.08 -2.83
CA ALA A 76 8.64 1.16 -2.14
C ALA A 76 8.68 0.48 -0.75
N LEU A 77 9.38 -0.66 -0.63
CA LEU A 77 9.61 -1.32 0.67
C LEU A 77 10.40 -0.44 1.63
N GLN A 78 11.47 0.20 1.13
CA GLN A 78 12.29 1.10 1.94
C GLN A 78 11.48 2.32 2.41
N LEU A 79 10.69 2.94 1.54
CA LEU A 79 9.82 4.07 1.89
C LEU A 79 8.78 3.67 2.93
N HIS A 80 8.17 2.50 2.79
CA HIS A 80 7.26 1.96 3.80
C HIS A 80 7.96 1.80 5.16
N ASP A 81 9.10 1.11 5.18
CA ASP A 81 9.80 0.79 6.42
C ASP A 81 10.31 2.07 7.12
N GLN A 82 10.73 3.08 6.34
CA GLN A 82 11.07 4.41 6.85
C GLN A 82 9.86 5.11 7.47
N ALA A 83 8.74 5.20 6.75
CA ALA A 83 7.52 5.84 7.26
C ALA A 83 6.96 5.13 8.51
N GLN A 84 7.05 3.80 8.56
CA GLN A 84 6.69 3.03 9.75
C GLN A 84 7.61 3.37 10.93
N ALA A 85 8.93 3.45 10.72
CA ALA A 85 9.87 3.79 11.77
C ALA A 85 9.64 5.21 12.31
N ASP A 86 9.54 6.20 11.42
CA ASP A 86 9.36 7.61 11.77
C ASP A 86 8.03 7.86 12.51
N TRP A 87 6.97 7.15 12.10
CA TRP A 87 5.61 7.37 12.60
C TRP A 87 5.03 6.17 13.33
N THR A 88 5.87 5.40 14.04
CA THR A 88 5.51 4.14 14.70
C THR A 88 4.20 4.22 15.48
N ARG A 89 4.02 5.24 16.33
CA ARG A 89 2.81 5.41 17.15
C ARG A 89 1.54 5.65 16.31
N HIS A 90 1.66 6.41 15.22
CA HIS A 90 0.54 6.68 14.31
C HIS A 90 0.17 5.42 13.53
N TYR A 91 1.18 4.67 13.10
CA TYR A 91 1.03 3.39 12.43
C TYR A 91 0.27 2.38 13.29
N GLU A 92 0.68 2.19 14.53
CA GLU A 92 0.00 1.31 15.48
C GLU A 92 -1.44 1.75 15.75
N LYS A 93 -1.66 3.05 15.95
CA LYS A 93 -3.00 3.60 16.16
C LYS A 93 -3.91 3.34 14.95
N LYS A 94 -3.41 3.53 13.72
CA LYS A 94 -4.15 3.23 12.50
C LYS A 94 -4.49 1.74 12.39
N LEU A 95 -3.54 0.85 12.68
CA LEU A 95 -3.82 -0.59 12.73
C LEU A 95 -4.91 -0.93 13.74
N GLN A 96 -4.85 -0.38 14.95
CA GLN A 96 -5.86 -0.59 16.00
C GLN A 96 -7.24 -0.07 15.61
N GLN A 97 -7.33 0.95 14.76
CA GLN A 97 -8.59 1.46 14.23
C GLN A 97 -9.11 0.61 13.05
N GLU A 98 -8.22 0.18 12.15
CA GLU A 98 -8.60 -0.61 10.97
C GLU A 98 -9.05 -2.03 11.34
N VAL A 99 -8.36 -2.71 12.26
CA VAL A 99 -8.61 -4.13 12.58
C VAL A 99 -10.06 -4.37 13.04
N PRO A 100 -10.61 -3.64 14.02
CA PRO A 100 -12.01 -3.79 14.42
C PRO A 100 -12.98 -3.49 13.27
N SER A 101 -12.70 -2.47 12.45
CA SER A 101 -13.58 -2.09 11.34
C SER A 101 -13.70 -3.17 10.25
N ARG A 102 -12.75 -4.12 10.20
CA ARG A 102 -12.72 -5.24 9.24
C ARG A 102 -13.23 -6.55 9.83
N LEU A 103 -13.18 -6.70 11.15
CA LEU A 103 -13.57 -7.93 11.85
C LEU A 103 -15.00 -7.88 12.41
N GLN A 104 -15.58 -6.68 12.56
CA GLN A 104 -16.99 -6.52 12.89
C GLN A 104 -17.82 -6.70 11.60
N VAL A 105 -18.34 -7.92 11.43
CA VAL A 105 -19.32 -8.32 10.41
C VAL A 105 -20.65 -8.57 11.12
#